data_AF-A0A933Y3K9-F1
#
_entry.id   AF-A0A933Y3K9-F1
#
_cell.length_a   1.000
_cell.length_b   1.000
_cell.length_c   1.000
_cell.angle_alpha   90.00
_cell.angle_beta   90.00
_cell.angle_gamma   90.00
#
_symmetry.space_group_name_H-M   'P 1'
#
loop_
_entity.id
_entity.type
_entity.pdbx_description
1 polymer ?
#
loop_
_entity_poly.entity_id
_entity_poly.type
_entity_poly.pdbx_seq_one_letter_code
_entity_poly.pdbx_strand_id
1 'polypeptide(L)'
;MIDVLELPFDQYQRYRLTADLLEELRAPNERLRVLDVGGRTALLRSFLPNDEVRLVDVEASAERGLVLGSGAALPFKDASFDAVCAFDTLEHVPPPLRRDFVRECARVAKRWVLLAGPYEAPRVVEAEEALQRFLREKLKSEHRYLNEHRDHGLPIRADTERGLAAAGGKVASFGHANLERWLVSMCFSMYMDDDPALRGLAKSFHRYYNRELFRSDHGDQVYRHVVVAAFRGARLPEARGALDPAVTPRGAAAPFERLAEELMAFDRERAAWRDEREKLRQVARDLETDLAGHRTPLADARARIGEREEVIGDLERDLAGHRESLTELQSVREREADAFAAIRAELDRELANQREALNAFHLRVQGLEAHAAERENALASRGHELDAEREARRAVEAELERLRGYSAELEAATNRANELATRLNGELVGALEKLERTGKDLAATRGELDLARAENAALRAELRSRWKNLKRGISIEKPRY
;
A
#
# COMPACT_ATOMS: atom_id res chain seq x y z
N MET A 1 69.99 -0.87 -25.77
CA MET A 1 70.21 -0.04 -26.98
C MET A 1 68.89 -0.05 -27.74
N ILE A 2 68.48 1.07 -28.34
CA ILE A 2 67.25 1.11 -29.15
C ILE A 2 67.52 0.34 -30.45
N ASP A 3 66.59 -0.51 -30.90
CA ASP A 3 66.65 -1.05 -32.25
C ASP A 3 66.21 0.05 -33.23
N VAL A 4 67.19 0.67 -33.88
CA VAL A 4 66.95 1.78 -34.81
C VAL A 4 66.05 1.39 -35.97
N LEU A 5 65.95 0.12 -36.34
CA LEU A 5 65.06 -0.31 -37.42
C LEU A 5 63.59 -0.26 -37.02
N GLU A 6 63.22 -0.29 -35.73
CA GLU A 6 61.82 -0.12 -35.29
C GLU A 6 61.40 1.36 -35.16
N LEU A 7 62.32 2.31 -35.30
CA LEU A 7 61.98 3.74 -35.25
C LEU A 7 61.04 4.11 -36.41
N PRO A 8 60.08 5.03 -36.18
CA PRO A 8 59.23 5.56 -37.24
C PRO A 8 60.04 5.91 -38.49
N PHE A 9 59.56 5.46 -39.64
CA PHE A 9 60.36 5.44 -40.87
C PHE A 9 60.96 6.82 -41.22
N ASP A 10 60.17 7.88 -41.01
CA ASP A 10 60.55 9.28 -41.22
C ASP A 10 61.68 9.74 -40.27
N GLN A 11 61.64 9.30 -39.00
CA GLN A 11 62.72 9.53 -38.05
C GLN A 11 63.97 8.72 -38.42
N TYR A 12 63.84 7.43 -38.72
CA TYR A 12 64.99 6.60 -39.13
C TYR A 12 65.70 7.22 -40.33
N GLN A 13 64.93 7.63 -41.34
CA GLN A 13 65.42 8.16 -42.60
C GLN A 13 66.33 9.39 -42.43
N ARG A 14 65.89 10.40 -41.66
CA ARG A 14 66.65 11.65 -41.48
C ARG A 14 67.94 11.46 -40.68
N TYR A 15 67.93 10.61 -39.65
CA TYR A 15 69.14 10.31 -38.88
C TYR A 15 70.08 9.35 -39.61
N ARG A 16 69.56 8.32 -40.28
CA ARG A 16 70.37 7.30 -40.97
C ARG A 16 71.19 7.91 -42.11
N LEU A 17 70.58 8.68 -43.00
CA LEU A 17 71.30 9.30 -44.12
C LEU A 17 72.41 10.22 -43.62
N THR A 18 72.14 11.04 -42.60
CA THR A 18 73.14 11.94 -42.03
C THR A 18 74.30 11.16 -41.37
N ALA A 19 73.99 10.04 -40.71
CA ALA A 19 75.01 9.16 -40.14
C ALA A 19 75.84 8.45 -41.23
N ASP A 20 75.22 7.98 -42.32
CA ASP A 20 75.91 7.41 -43.48
C ASP A 20 76.85 8.42 -44.14
N LEU A 21 76.42 9.67 -44.32
CA LEU A 21 77.26 10.74 -44.87
C LEU A 21 78.43 11.09 -43.94
N LEU A 22 78.22 11.12 -42.62
CA LEU A 22 79.30 11.32 -41.64
C LEU A 22 80.27 10.14 -41.59
N GLU A 23 79.79 8.90 -41.72
CA GLU A 23 80.61 7.70 -41.78
C GLU A 23 81.43 7.64 -43.07
N GLU A 24 80.87 8.07 -44.21
CA GLU A 24 81.62 8.25 -45.45
C GLU A 24 82.76 9.26 -45.27
N LEU A 25 82.55 10.31 -44.46
CA LEU A 25 83.44 11.47 -44.30
C LEU A 25 84.59 11.30 -43.29
N ARG A 26 84.37 10.57 -42.19
CA ARG A 26 85.32 10.40 -41.08
C ARG A 26 86.59 9.62 -41.49
N ALA A 27 87.65 9.74 -40.70
CA ALA A 27 88.78 8.81 -40.78
C ALA A 27 88.50 7.52 -39.98
N PRO A 28 89.11 6.37 -40.33
CA PRO A 28 88.90 5.12 -39.59
C PRO A 28 89.20 5.27 -38.08
N ASN A 29 88.26 4.83 -37.23
CA ASN A 29 88.29 4.98 -35.77
C ASN A 29 88.33 6.44 -35.24
N GLU A 30 88.13 7.46 -36.09
CA GLU A 30 88.03 8.85 -35.66
C GLU A 30 86.73 9.05 -34.85
N ARG A 31 86.84 9.54 -33.61
CA ARG A 31 85.70 9.97 -32.80
C ARG A 31 85.39 11.44 -33.04
N LEU A 32 84.18 11.75 -33.47
CA LEU A 32 83.70 13.10 -33.76
C LEU A 32 82.98 13.71 -32.55
N ARG A 33 83.08 15.04 -32.42
CA ARG A 33 82.18 15.82 -31.57
C ARG A 33 81.10 16.42 -32.47
N VAL A 34 79.85 16.05 -32.20
CA VAL A 34 78.70 16.39 -33.03
C VAL A 34 77.72 17.21 -32.19
N LEU A 35 77.24 18.32 -32.74
CA LEU A 35 76.12 19.07 -32.17
C LEU A 35 74.83 18.70 -32.90
N ASP A 36 73.80 18.32 -32.15
CA ASP A 36 72.44 18.06 -32.62
C ASP A 36 71.55 19.26 -32.24
N VAL A 37 71.22 20.10 -33.22
CA VAL A 37 70.42 21.34 -33.07
C VAL A 37 68.97 21.02 -33.40
N GLY A 38 68.06 21.18 -32.43
CA GLY A 38 66.74 20.53 -32.46
C GLY A 38 66.76 19.14 -31.83
N GLY A 39 67.84 18.79 -31.12
CA GLY A 39 68.13 17.43 -30.64
C GLY A 39 67.33 16.97 -29.41
N ARG A 40 66.11 17.49 -29.16
CA ARG A 40 65.29 17.24 -27.95
C ARG A 40 65.15 15.77 -27.55
N THR A 41 65.10 14.88 -28.54
CA THR A 41 64.89 13.43 -28.36
C THR A 41 66.19 12.61 -28.34
N ALA A 42 67.33 13.25 -28.54
CA ALA A 42 68.67 12.64 -28.56
C ALA A 42 68.88 11.47 -29.53
N LEU A 43 67.97 11.25 -30.50
CA LEU A 43 67.94 10.05 -31.33
C LEU A 43 69.24 9.83 -32.12
N LEU A 44 69.94 10.89 -32.53
CA LEU A 44 71.25 10.82 -33.20
C LEU A 44 72.28 9.98 -32.42
N ARG A 45 72.22 9.94 -31.08
CA ARG A 45 73.07 9.08 -30.24
C ARG A 45 72.95 7.60 -30.56
N SER A 46 71.80 7.15 -31.04
CA SER A 46 71.57 5.75 -31.44
C SER A 46 72.19 5.42 -32.81
N PHE A 47 72.40 6.43 -33.66
CA PHE A 47 73.01 6.29 -34.99
C PHE A 47 74.52 6.52 -34.97
N LEU A 48 75.02 7.33 -34.02
CA LEU A 48 76.44 7.62 -33.82
C LEU A 48 76.92 7.16 -32.41
N PRO A 49 76.84 5.86 -32.06
CA PRO A 49 77.08 5.37 -30.70
C PRO A 49 78.53 5.55 -30.21
N ASN A 50 79.48 5.72 -31.14
CA ASN A 50 80.89 5.92 -30.83
C ASN A 50 81.26 7.39 -30.58
N ASP A 51 80.38 8.34 -30.90
CA ASP A 51 80.69 9.78 -30.97
C ASP A 51 80.36 10.54 -29.68
N GLU A 52 80.76 11.81 -29.59
CA GLU A 52 80.26 12.73 -28.57
C GLU A 52 79.15 13.59 -29.16
N VAL A 53 77.90 13.15 -29.00
CA VAL A 53 76.71 13.92 -29.45
C VAL A 53 76.20 14.82 -28.33
N ARG A 54 76.44 16.12 -28.47
CA ARG A 54 75.86 17.20 -27.66
C ARG A 54 74.51 17.61 -28.26
N LEU A 55 73.55 17.95 -27.42
CA LEU A 55 72.21 18.37 -27.85
C LEU A 55 71.99 19.83 -27.49
N VAL A 56 71.28 20.57 -28.34
CA VAL A 56 70.76 21.91 -28.04
C VAL A 56 69.34 22.04 -28.59
N ASP A 57 68.44 22.60 -27.78
CA ASP A 57 67.03 22.78 -28.14
C ASP A 57 66.42 23.97 -27.40
N VAL A 58 65.32 24.52 -27.91
CA VAL A 58 64.54 25.59 -27.26
C VAL A 58 63.54 25.05 -26.24
N GLU A 59 63.19 23.76 -26.32
CA GLU A 59 62.34 23.06 -25.36
C GLU A 59 63.18 22.16 -24.45
N ALA A 60 62.79 22.07 -23.16
CA ALA A 60 63.45 21.18 -22.21
C ALA A 60 63.11 19.69 -22.48
N SER A 61 64.00 18.80 -22.07
CA SER A 61 63.86 17.35 -22.16
C SER A 61 64.50 16.66 -20.96
N ALA A 62 64.09 15.42 -20.69
CA ALA A 62 64.78 14.55 -19.73
C ALA A 62 66.14 14.05 -20.25
N GLU A 63 66.45 14.30 -21.52
CA GLU A 63 67.69 13.86 -22.16
C GLU A 63 68.93 14.51 -21.56
N ARG A 64 69.80 13.66 -20.99
CA ARG A 64 71.01 14.08 -20.28
C ARG A 64 71.93 14.91 -21.17
N GLY A 65 72.36 16.06 -20.66
CA GLY A 65 73.31 16.94 -21.32
C GLY A 65 72.72 17.77 -22.47
N LEU A 66 71.38 17.86 -22.57
CA LEU A 66 70.71 18.87 -23.38
C LEU A 66 71.03 20.27 -22.85
N VAL A 67 71.43 21.16 -23.75
CA VAL A 67 71.61 22.58 -23.49
C VAL A 67 70.35 23.31 -23.95
N LEU A 68 69.72 24.07 -23.06
CA LEU A 68 68.60 24.94 -23.45
C LEU A 68 69.16 26.16 -24.20
N GLY A 69 68.78 26.36 -25.46
CA GLY A 69 69.29 27.44 -26.29
C GLY A 69 68.70 27.48 -27.70
N SER A 70 68.69 28.67 -28.30
CA SER A 70 68.19 28.86 -29.68
C SER A 70 69.26 28.49 -30.70
N GLY A 71 68.86 27.77 -31.76
CA GLY A 71 69.71 27.56 -32.93
C GLY A 71 70.12 28.87 -33.63
N ALA A 72 69.38 29.96 -33.46
CA ALA A 72 69.73 31.29 -33.99
C ALA A 72 70.69 32.11 -33.10
N ALA A 73 71.07 31.58 -31.93
CA ALA A 73 72.08 32.16 -31.03
C ALA A 73 72.70 31.03 -30.18
N LEU A 74 73.58 30.24 -30.80
CA LEU A 74 74.08 29.00 -30.21
C LEU A 74 75.09 29.29 -29.07
N PRO A 75 74.89 28.73 -27.85
CA PRO A 75 75.70 29.03 -26.66
C PRO A 75 77.07 28.33 -26.65
N PHE A 76 77.73 28.26 -27.81
CA PHE A 76 79.01 27.57 -28.02
C PHE A 76 80.00 28.47 -28.74
N LYS A 77 81.30 28.20 -28.55
CA LYS A 77 82.39 28.93 -29.23
C LYS A 77 82.49 28.52 -30.69
N ASP A 78 83.07 29.38 -31.51
CA ASP A 78 83.37 29.11 -32.92
C ASP A 78 84.17 27.81 -33.09
N ALA A 79 83.86 27.04 -34.13
CA ALA A 79 84.50 25.76 -34.47
C ALA A 79 84.61 24.74 -33.30
N SER A 80 83.68 24.75 -32.34
CA SER A 80 83.67 23.83 -31.19
C SER A 80 83.40 22.37 -31.59
N PHE A 81 82.62 22.13 -32.65
CA PHE A 81 82.16 20.80 -33.05
C PHE A 81 82.75 20.40 -34.40
N ASP A 82 83.12 19.14 -34.55
CA ASP A 82 83.65 18.61 -35.80
C ASP A 82 82.53 18.55 -36.86
N ALA A 83 81.30 18.19 -36.46
CA ALA A 83 80.08 18.32 -37.27
C ALA A 83 78.93 19.00 -36.48
N VAL A 84 78.06 19.71 -37.19
CA VAL A 84 76.79 20.26 -36.65
C VAL A 84 75.65 19.75 -37.50
N CYS A 85 74.67 19.10 -36.88
CA CYS A 85 73.51 18.51 -37.54
C CYS A 85 72.23 19.18 -37.04
N ALA A 86 71.22 19.25 -37.90
CA ALA A 86 69.84 19.55 -37.54
C ALA A 86 68.91 18.66 -38.37
N PHE A 87 67.78 18.24 -37.79
CA PHE A 87 66.89 17.24 -38.36
C PHE A 87 65.44 17.68 -38.22
N ASP A 88 64.85 18.09 -39.33
CA ASP A 88 63.47 18.59 -39.40
C ASP A 88 63.26 19.66 -38.31
N THR A 89 63.93 20.80 -38.49
CA THR A 89 64.14 21.84 -37.47
C THR A 89 64.04 23.25 -38.07
N LEU A 90 64.59 23.47 -39.27
CA LEU A 90 64.68 24.81 -39.87
C LEU A 90 63.31 25.37 -40.30
N GLU A 91 62.38 24.49 -40.63
CA GLU A 91 60.97 24.77 -40.88
C GLU A 91 60.24 25.25 -39.62
N HIS A 92 60.57 24.70 -38.44
CA HIS A 92 60.07 25.16 -37.14
C HIS A 92 60.68 26.50 -36.69
N VAL A 93 61.82 26.90 -37.25
CA VAL A 93 62.42 28.22 -36.97
C VAL A 93 61.60 29.32 -37.67
N PRO A 94 61.11 30.34 -36.94
CA PRO A 94 60.38 31.46 -37.52
C PRO A 94 61.19 32.14 -38.64
N PRO A 95 60.58 32.56 -39.77
CA PRO A 95 61.32 33.02 -40.95
C PRO A 95 62.40 34.10 -40.70
N PRO A 96 62.20 35.12 -39.84
CA PRO A 96 63.23 36.12 -39.56
C PRO A 96 64.50 35.57 -38.91
N LEU A 97 64.43 34.40 -38.25
CA LEU A 97 65.54 33.78 -37.52
C LEU A 97 66.30 32.72 -38.35
N ARG A 98 65.76 32.26 -39.49
CA ARG A 98 66.34 31.17 -40.30
C ARG A 98 67.76 31.47 -40.79
N ARG A 99 68.02 32.70 -41.24
CA ARG A 99 69.36 33.14 -41.68
C ARG A 99 70.37 33.08 -40.53
N ASP A 100 69.94 33.49 -39.35
CA ASP A 100 70.78 33.56 -38.17
C ASP A 100 71.03 32.14 -37.61
N PHE A 101 70.05 31.23 -37.69
CA PHE A 101 70.23 29.79 -37.45
C PHE A 101 71.31 29.16 -38.35
N VAL A 102 71.22 29.39 -39.67
CA VAL A 102 72.21 28.84 -40.63
C VAL A 102 73.61 29.41 -40.37
N ARG A 103 73.71 30.70 -40.05
CA ARG A 103 74.98 31.36 -39.67
C ARG A 103 75.59 30.73 -38.41
N GLU A 104 74.79 30.52 -37.37
CA GLU A 104 75.26 29.99 -36.09
C GLU A 104 75.73 28.53 -36.22
N CYS A 105 74.98 27.69 -36.96
CA CYS A 105 75.41 26.34 -37.28
C CYS A 105 76.77 26.32 -38.00
N ALA A 106 76.97 27.22 -38.98
CA ALA A 106 78.26 27.36 -39.66
C ALA A 106 79.38 27.90 -38.75
N ARG A 107 79.07 28.85 -37.85
CA ARG A 107 80.03 29.44 -36.90
C ARG A 107 80.60 28.40 -35.94
N VAL A 108 79.74 27.58 -35.33
CA VAL A 108 80.18 26.57 -34.34
C VAL A 108 80.73 25.29 -34.98
N ALA A 109 80.53 25.08 -36.29
CA ALA A 109 81.10 23.99 -37.05
C ALA A 109 82.59 24.21 -37.40
N LYS A 110 83.39 23.16 -37.20
CA LYS A 110 84.81 23.11 -37.58
C LYS A 110 84.99 22.56 -39.00
N ARG A 111 84.34 21.44 -39.33
CA ARG A 111 84.48 20.75 -40.63
C ARG A 111 83.18 20.70 -41.41
N TRP A 112 82.06 20.34 -40.77
CA TRP A 112 80.80 20.10 -41.49
C TRP A 112 79.56 20.68 -40.81
N VAL A 113 78.60 21.10 -41.63
CA VAL A 113 77.19 21.31 -41.25
C VAL A 113 76.33 20.39 -42.11
N LEU A 114 75.34 19.73 -41.53
CA LEU A 114 74.36 18.87 -42.21
C LEU A 114 72.94 19.29 -41.77
N LEU A 115 72.20 19.97 -42.64
CA LEU A 115 70.83 20.42 -42.37
C LEU A 115 69.85 19.53 -43.14
N ALA A 116 69.31 18.52 -42.45
CA ALA A 116 68.28 17.64 -42.95
C ALA A 116 66.90 18.26 -42.66
N GLY A 117 66.07 18.43 -43.69
CA GLY A 117 64.71 18.96 -43.53
C GLY A 117 63.90 18.99 -44.82
N PRO A 118 62.58 19.20 -44.73
CA PRO A 118 61.75 19.58 -45.85
C PRO A 118 62.15 20.96 -46.36
N TYR A 119 62.00 21.16 -47.67
CA TYR A 119 62.25 22.44 -48.33
C TYR A 119 61.09 22.78 -49.27
N GLU A 120 60.83 24.06 -49.44
CA GLU A 120 59.71 24.56 -50.23
C GLU A 120 59.80 24.11 -51.69
N ALA A 121 58.78 23.37 -52.14
CA ALA A 121 58.48 23.07 -53.53
C ALA A 121 56.97 22.82 -53.66
N PRO A 122 56.31 23.14 -54.80
CA PRO A 122 54.86 23.04 -54.93
C PRO A 122 54.28 21.68 -54.53
N ARG A 123 54.85 20.57 -55.05
CA ARG A 123 54.39 19.22 -54.71
C ARG A 123 54.65 18.82 -53.24
N VAL A 124 55.64 19.42 -52.57
CA VAL A 124 55.89 19.19 -51.12
C VAL A 124 54.78 19.85 -50.30
N VAL A 125 54.40 21.08 -50.64
CA VAL A 125 53.27 21.78 -50.01
C VAL A 125 51.96 21.02 -50.23
N GLU A 126 51.69 20.58 -51.47
CA GLU A 126 50.52 19.74 -51.80
C GLU A 126 50.49 18.44 -50.98
N ALA A 127 51.64 17.80 -50.76
CA ALA A 127 51.74 16.58 -49.96
C ALA A 127 51.50 16.82 -48.46
N GLU A 128 52.02 17.91 -47.90
CA GLU A 128 51.71 18.30 -46.51
C GLU A 128 50.23 18.65 -46.33
N GLU A 129 49.62 19.37 -47.28
CA GLU A 129 48.19 19.67 -47.26
C GLU A 129 47.33 18.40 -47.36
N ALA A 130 47.73 17.43 -48.19
CA ALA A 130 47.07 16.13 -48.29
C ALA A 130 47.18 15.34 -46.97
N LEU A 131 48.36 15.30 -46.35
CA LEU A 131 48.58 14.66 -45.05
C LEU A 131 47.78 15.35 -43.94
N GLN A 132 47.79 16.68 -43.87
CA GLN A 132 46.97 17.44 -42.91
C GLN A 132 45.48 17.17 -43.08
N ARG A 133 44.99 17.07 -44.33
CA ARG A 133 43.60 16.74 -44.64
C ARG A 133 43.27 15.33 -44.16
N PHE A 134 44.15 14.36 -44.42
CA PHE A 134 44.01 12.99 -43.91
C PHE A 134 43.90 12.97 -42.37
N LEU A 135 44.79 13.65 -41.65
CA LEU A 135 44.74 13.72 -40.18
C LEU A 135 43.40 14.30 -39.67
N ARG A 136 42.97 15.45 -40.19
CA ARG A 136 41.72 16.11 -39.77
C ARG A 136 40.46 15.32 -40.16
N GLU A 137 40.39 14.81 -41.38
CA GLU A 137 39.19 14.17 -41.91
C GLU A 137 39.07 12.71 -41.47
N LYS A 138 40.18 11.96 -41.46
CA LYS A 138 40.19 10.51 -41.16
C LYS A 138 40.42 10.22 -39.68
N LEU A 139 41.46 10.81 -39.08
CA LEU A 139 41.84 10.54 -37.69
C LEU A 139 41.18 11.49 -36.67
N LYS A 140 40.59 12.59 -37.14
CA LYS A 140 40.02 13.67 -36.29
C LYS A 140 41.08 14.29 -35.36
N SER A 141 42.32 14.34 -35.83
CA SER A 141 43.47 14.85 -35.09
C SER A 141 44.19 15.96 -35.85
N GLU A 142 45.00 16.74 -35.13
CA GLU A 142 45.92 17.71 -35.71
C GLU A 142 47.34 17.44 -35.23
N HIS A 143 48.34 17.78 -36.04
CA HIS A 143 49.74 17.57 -35.73
C HIS A 143 50.46 18.91 -35.59
N ARG A 144 50.84 19.27 -34.36
CA ARG A 144 51.48 20.54 -34.00
C ARG A 144 52.56 20.97 -35.01
N TYR A 145 53.49 20.07 -35.32
CA TYR A 145 54.61 20.36 -36.20
C TYR A 145 54.16 20.71 -37.63
N LEU A 146 53.12 20.06 -38.19
CA LEU A 146 52.59 20.40 -39.52
C LEU A 146 51.81 21.73 -39.52
N ASN A 147 51.17 22.09 -38.40
CA ASN A 147 50.60 23.43 -38.22
C ASN A 147 51.73 24.49 -38.22
N GLU A 148 52.85 24.25 -37.54
CA GLU A 148 54.02 25.14 -37.56
C GLU A 148 54.64 25.26 -38.98
N HIS A 149 54.70 24.18 -39.78
CA HIS A 149 55.17 24.27 -41.18
C HIS A 149 54.28 25.19 -42.02
N ARG A 150 52.95 25.05 -41.89
CA ARG A 150 51.98 25.91 -42.58
C ARG A 150 52.11 27.37 -42.13
N ASP A 151 52.23 27.60 -40.83
CA ASP A 151 52.19 28.95 -40.25
C ASP A 151 53.52 29.71 -40.43
N HIS A 152 54.66 29.00 -40.54
CA HIS A 152 55.96 29.59 -40.86
C HIS A 152 56.34 29.53 -42.36
N GLY A 153 55.66 28.70 -43.15
CA GLY A 153 56.11 28.29 -44.50
C GLY A 153 57.36 27.41 -44.46
N LEU A 154 57.66 26.67 -45.53
CA LEU A 154 58.86 25.82 -45.61
C LEU A 154 60.14 26.65 -45.90
N PRO A 155 61.34 26.15 -45.54
CA PRO A 155 62.59 26.81 -45.91
C PRO A 155 62.87 26.74 -47.41
N ILE A 156 63.41 27.80 -48.00
CA ILE A 156 63.87 27.80 -49.40
C ILE A 156 65.27 27.20 -49.46
N ARG A 157 65.44 26.05 -50.13
CA ARG A 157 66.72 25.30 -50.17
C ARG A 157 67.90 26.16 -50.63
N ALA A 158 67.66 26.96 -51.68
CA ALA A 158 68.68 27.84 -52.26
C ALA A 158 69.14 28.96 -51.29
N ASP A 159 68.30 29.40 -50.34
CA ASP A 159 68.73 30.36 -49.31
C ASP A 159 69.59 29.70 -48.22
N THR A 160 69.27 28.46 -47.83
CA THR A 160 70.12 27.67 -46.93
C THR A 160 71.48 27.38 -47.57
N GLU A 161 71.51 26.95 -48.83
CA GLU A 161 72.73 26.74 -49.61
C GLU A 161 73.56 28.03 -49.73
N ARG A 162 72.94 29.17 -50.07
CA ARG A 162 73.60 30.49 -50.11
C ARG A 162 74.14 30.92 -48.74
N GLY A 163 73.39 30.71 -47.66
CA GLY A 163 73.80 31.07 -46.31
C GLY A 163 75.05 30.31 -45.85
N LEU A 164 75.10 29.01 -46.13
CA LEU A 164 76.27 28.16 -45.84
C LEU A 164 77.47 28.52 -46.73
N ALA A 165 77.24 28.84 -48.01
CA ALA A 165 78.29 29.29 -48.93
C ALA A 165 78.88 30.65 -48.51
N ALA A 166 78.04 31.61 -48.09
CA ALA A 166 78.46 32.91 -47.57
C ALA A 166 79.26 32.80 -46.26
N ALA A 167 79.04 31.75 -45.47
CA ALA A 167 79.86 31.40 -44.30
C ALA A 167 81.18 30.68 -44.64
N GLY A 168 81.52 30.55 -45.92
CA GLY A 168 82.77 29.92 -46.40
C GLY A 168 82.72 28.40 -46.56
N GLY A 169 81.51 27.82 -46.60
CA GLY A 169 81.31 26.39 -46.87
C GLY A 169 81.26 26.07 -48.37
N LYS A 170 81.87 24.95 -48.79
CA LYS A 170 81.51 24.29 -50.05
C LYS A 170 80.24 23.48 -49.80
N VAL A 171 79.22 23.59 -50.67
CA VAL A 171 77.89 23.00 -50.41
C VAL A 171 77.56 21.89 -51.40
N ALA A 172 76.92 20.83 -50.92
CA ALA A 172 76.20 19.82 -51.70
C ALA A 172 74.83 19.55 -51.06
N SER A 173 73.90 18.97 -51.81
CA SER A 173 72.57 18.62 -51.31
C SER A 173 72.16 17.24 -51.79
N PHE A 174 71.64 16.41 -50.89
CA PHE A 174 71.21 15.04 -51.17
C PHE A 174 69.72 14.91 -50.92
N GLY A 175 68.95 14.58 -51.97
CA GLY A 175 67.52 14.36 -51.88
C GLY A 175 67.17 12.99 -51.31
N HIS A 176 66.17 12.92 -50.44
CA HIS A 176 65.70 11.67 -49.83
C HIS A 176 64.24 11.80 -49.36
N ALA A 177 63.56 10.68 -49.15
CA ALA A 177 62.12 10.61 -48.95
C ALA A 177 61.39 10.84 -50.27
N ASN A 178 61.35 9.81 -51.13
CA ASN A 178 60.61 9.89 -52.39
C ASN A 178 59.17 10.35 -52.08
N LEU A 179 58.75 11.48 -52.68
CA LEU A 179 57.65 12.27 -52.15
C LEU A 179 56.32 11.50 -52.05
N GLU A 180 56.04 10.64 -53.03
CA GLU A 180 54.81 9.84 -53.10
C GLU A 180 54.83 8.70 -52.08
N ARG A 181 55.97 8.00 -51.95
CA ARG A 181 56.16 6.97 -50.93
C ARG A 181 56.15 7.55 -49.52
N TRP A 182 56.74 8.74 -49.32
CA TRP A 182 56.72 9.45 -48.05
C TRP A 182 55.28 9.76 -47.63
N LEU A 183 54.46 10.34 -48.51
CA LEU A 183 53.07 10.68 -48.20
C LEU A 183 52.25 9.44 -47.81
N VAL A 184 52.33 8.36 -48.60
CA VAL A 184 51.63 7.10 -48.30
C VAL A 184 52.12 6.49 -46.97
N SER A 185 53.43 6.50 -46.75
CA SER A 185 54.04 5.96 -45.53
C SER A 185 53.69 6.79 -44.29
N MET A 186 53.57 8.12 -44.41
CA MET A 186 53.08 8.99 -43.34
C MET A 186 51.62 8.69 -43.01
N CYS A 187 50.74 8.55 -44.01
CA CYS A 187 49.34 8.19 -43.78
C CYS A 187 49.22 6.84 -43.06
N PHE A 188 49.97 5.81 -43.47
CA PHE A 188 49.99 4.52 -42.77
C PHE A 188 50.57 4.61 -41.36
N SER A 189 51.69 5.31 -41.18
CA SER A 189 52.33 5.52 -39.88
C SER A 189 51.36 6.19 -38.89
N MET A 190 50.70 7.27 -39.31
CA MET A 190 49.77 8.03 -38.47
C MET A 190 48.50 7.21 -38.18
N TYR A 191 47.97 6.46 -39.15
CA TYR A 191 46.82 5.59 -38.96
C TYR A 191 47.08 4.47 -37.95
N MET A 192 48.24 3.83 -38.02
CA MET A 192 48.59 2.71 -37.14
C MET A 192 49.04 3.14 -35.74
N ASP A 193 49.46 4.39 -35.54
CA ASP A 193 49.80 4.91 -34.19
C ASP A 193 48.57 5.46 -33.43
N ASP A 194 47.56 5.94 -34.15
CA ASP A 194 46.25 6.36 -33.60
C ASP A 194 45.51 5.22 -32.89
N ASP A 195 45.54 3.99 -33.43
CA ASP A 195 44.97 2.81 -32.77
C ASP A 195 46.05 2.01 -32.01
N PRO A 196 45.98 1.91 -30.67
CA PRO A 196 46.90 1.09 -29.88
C PRO A 196 47.01 -0.38 -30.33
N ALA A 197 45.97 -0.96 -30.93
CA ALA A 197 45.99 -2.32 -31.46
C ALA A 197 46.89 -2.48 -32.69
N LEU A 198 47.10 -1.40 -33.47
CA LEU A 198 47.90 -1.42 -34.70
C LEU A 198 49.39 -1.10 -34.47
N ARG A 199 49.78 -0.65 -33.28
CA ARG A 199 51.18 -0.29 -32.97
C ARG A 199 52.18 -1.44 -33.14
N GLY A 200 51.75 -2.70 -32.97
CA GLY A 200 52.58 -3.87 -33.29
C GLY A 200 52.84 -4.03 -34.80
N LEU A 201 51.84 -3.69 -35.63
CA LEU A 201 51.95 -3.67 -37.08
C LEU A 201 52.80 -2.48 -37.56
N ALA A 202 52.66 -1.30 -36.93
CA ALA A 202 53.47 -0.12 -37.19
C ALA A 202 54.98 -0.40 -37.07
N LYS A 203 55.40 -1.08 -36.00
CA LYS A 203 56.80 -1.50 -35.81
C LYS A 203 57.32 -2.40 -36.93
N SER A 204 56.51 -3.38 -37.34
CA SER A 204 56.84 -4.30 -38.45
C SER A 204 56.95 -3.55 -39.77
N PHE A 205 56.05 -2.61 -40.04
CA PHE A 205 56.07 -1.72 -41.19
C PHE A 205 57.32 -0.83 -41.23
N HIS A 206 57.65 -0.17 -40.11
CA HIS A 206 58.86 0.64 -39.99
C HIS A 206 60.12 -0.18 -40.22
N ARG A 207 60.24 -1.34 -39.56
CA ARG A 207 61.37 -2.27 -39.75
C ARG A 207 61.51 -2.71 -41.20
N TYR A 208 60.40 -2.98 -41.88
CA TYR A 208 60.40 -3.36 -43.29
C TYR A 208 60.91 -2.22 -44.18
N TYR A 209 60.32 -1.03 -44.07
CA TYR A 209 60.77 0.15 -44.82
C TYR A 209 62.25 0.48 -44.56
N ASN A 210 62.65 0.53 -43.28
CA ASN A 210 63.97 0.97 -42.84
C ASN A 210 65.09 0.04 -43.33
N ARG A 211 64.76 -1.24 -43.57
CA ARG A 211 65.70 -2.26 -44.07
C ARG A 211 65.68 -2.38 -45.60
N GLU A 212 64.49 -2.43 -46.21
CA GLU A 212 64.34 -2.78 -47.63
C GLU A 212 64.25 -1.56 -48.56
N LEU A 213 63.62 -0.47 -48.11
CA LEU A 213 63.31 0.67 -48.99
C LEU A 213 64.24 1.85 -48.82
N PHE A 214 64.68 2.15 -47.59
CA PHE A 214 65.45 3.36 -47.23
C PHE A 214 66.48 3.77 -48.29
N ARG A 215 67.40 2.87 -48.68
CA ARG A 215 68.52 3.16 -49.59
C ARG A 215 68.08 3.53 -51.02
N SER A 216 66.87 3.12 -51.41
CA SER A 216 66.24 3.40 -52.71
C SER A 216 65.19 4.51 -52.64
N ASP A 217 65.03 5.17 -51.48
CA ASP A 217 63.94 6.10 -51.21
C ASP A 217 64.29 7.55 -51.53
N HIS A 218 64.62 7.78 -52.80
CA HIS A 218 64.93 9.07 -53.39
C HIS A 218 64.47 9.10 -54.86
N GLY A 219 64.89 10.11 -55.61
CA GLY A 219 64.52 10.34 -57.01
C GLY A 219 64.39 11.83 -57.33
N ASP A 220 63.76 12.14 -58.46
CA ASP A 220 63.59 13.53 -58.95
C ASP A 220 62.79 14.41 -57.99
N GLN A 221 61.88 13.81 -57.21
CA GLN A 221 61.03 14.52 -56.27
C GLN A 221 61.04 13.84 -54.91
N VAL A 222 61.38 14.65 -53.92
CA VAL A 222 61.64 14.21 -52.56
C VAL A 222 61.09 15.22 -51.57
N TYR A 223 60.61 14.72 -50.43
CA TYR A 223 60.16 15.55 -49.32
C TYR A 223 61.35 16.21 -48.61
N ARG A 224 62.44 15.47 -48.35
CA ARG A 224 63.58 15.93 -47.55
C ARG A 224 64.82 16.14 -48.41
N HIS A 225 65.64 17.13 -48.04
CA HIS A 225 67.04 17.20 -48.47
C HIS A 225 67.96 17.25 -47.26
N VAL A 226 69.16 16.67 -47.39
CA VAL A 226 70.28 16.94 -46.48
C VAL A 226 71.23 17.90 -47.19
N VAL A 227 71.21 19.17 -46.78
CA VAL A 227 72.15 20.19 -47.27
C VAL A 227 73.42 20.10 -46.43
N VAL A 228 74.52 19.72 -47.08
CA VAL A 228 75.84 19.52 -46.44
C VAL A 228 76.77 20.65 -46.85
N ALA A 229 77.39 21.30 -45.86
CA ALA A 229 78.47 22.26 -46.09
C ALA A 229 79.78 21.79 -45.47
N ALA A 230 80.86 21.84 -46.24
CA ALA A 230 82.21 21.50 -45.82
C ALA A 230 83.11 22.75 -45.74
N PHE A 231 83.75 22.94 -44.59
CA PHE A 231 84.53 24.12 -44.23
C PHE A 231 86.02 23.80 -44.12
N ARG A 232 86.89 24.82 -44.21
CA ARG A 232 88.32 24.74 -43.88
C ARG A 232 89.08 23.61 -44.61
N GLY A 233 88.71 23.36 -45.87
CA GLY A 233 89.33 22.32 -46.71
C GLY A 233 88.83 20.89 -46.45
N ALA A 234 87.83 20.69 -45.59
CA ALA A 234 87.16 19.40 -45.48
C ALA A 234 86.51 19.00 -46.83
N ARG A 235 86.45 17.70 -47.10
CA ARG A 235 85.74 17.17 -48.27
C ARG A 235 84.23 17.19 -48.06
N LEU A 236 83.49 17.27 -49.16
CA LEU A 236 82.08 16.92 -49.22
C LEU A 236 81.93 15.40 -49.35
N PRO A 237 80.79 14.83 -48.92
CA PRO A 237 80.47 13.43 -49.21
C PRO A 237 80.00 13.29 -50.66
N GLU A 238 79.99 12.06 -51.16
CA GLU A 238 79.47 11.70 -52.48
C GLU A 238 78.23 10.77 -52.39
N ALA A 239 77.75 10.48 -51.18
CA ALA A 239 76.70 9.51 -50.84
C ALA A 239 76.99 8.07 -51.32
N ARG A 240 78.27 7.73 -51.51
CA ARG A 240 78.69 6.43 -52.07
C ARG A 240 78.44 5.32 -51.06
N GLY A 241 77.51 4.43 -51.40
CA GLY A 241 77.12 3.33 -50.52
C GLY A 241 76.12 3.74 -49.43
N ALA A 242 75.73 5.02 -49.33
CA ALA A 242 74.57 5.45 -48.55
C ALA A 242 73.27 5.14 -49.33
N LEU A 243 73.27 5.44 -50.63
CA LEU A 243 72.13 5.30 -51.54
C LEU A 243 72.38 4.27 -52.63
N ASP A 244 71.35 3.49 -52.93
CA ASP A 244 71.26 2.58 -54.07
C ASP A 244 70.52 3.29 -55.23
N PRO A 245 70.34 2.69 -56.42
CA PRO A 245 69.55 3.31 -57.49
C PRO A 245 68.12 3.67 -57.04
N ALA A 246 67.57 4.76 -57.59
CA ALA A 246 66.24 5.31 -57.29
C ALA A 246 65.07 4.46 -57.84
N VAL A 247 65.10 3.14 -57.60
CA VAL A 247 64.16 2.16 -58.15
C VAL A 247 63.65 1.29 -57.02
N THR A 248 62.33 1.08 -56.94
CA THR A 248 61.73 0.19 -55.93
C THR A 248 62.33 -1.22 -56.08
N PRO A 249 62.94 -1.81 -55.03
CA PRO A 249 63.47 -3.17 -55.11
C PRO A 249 62.40 -4.17 -55.50
N ARG A 250 62.78 -5.19 -56.28
CA ARG A 250 61.83 -6.15 -56.85
C ARG A 250 61.08 -6.90 -55.74
N GLY A 251 59.76 -6.77 -55.73
CA GLY A 251 58.89 -7.37 -54.71
C GLY A 251 58.66 -6.51 -53.47
N ALA A 252 59.33 -5.36 -53.33
CA ALA A 252 59.21 -4.53 -52.13
C ALA A 252 57.92 -3.68 -52.04
N ALA A 253 57.19 -3.53 -53.16
CA ALA A 253 55.87 -2.90 -53.17
C ALA A 253 54.75 -3.83 -52.62
N ALA A 254 54.85 -5.14 -52.85
CA ALA A 254 53.76 -6.07 -52.55
C ALA A 254 53.37 -6.15 -51.05
N PRO A 255 54.27 -5.97 -50.07
CA PRO A 255 53.88 -5.82 -48.67
C PRO A 255 53.11 -4.53 -48.36
N PHE A 256 53.37 -3.42 -49.07
CA PHE A 256 52.62 -2.17 -48.92
C PHE A 256 51.21 -2.29 -49.49
N GLU A 257 51.07 -2.95 -50.65
CA GLU A 257 49.76 -3.23 -51.27
C GLU A 257 48.88 -4.06 -50.34
N ARG A 258 49.40 -5.18 -49.80
CA ARG A 258 48.67 -5.99 -48.81
C ARG A 258 48.35 -5.23 -47.53
N LEU A 259 49.29 -4.45 -47.01
CA LEU A 259 49.05 -3.62 -45.82
C LEU A 259 47.92 -2.61 -46.08
N ALA A 260 47.86 -2.01 -47.26
CA ALA A 260 46.77 -1.11 -47.65
C ALA A 260 45.42 -1.84 -47.64
N GLU A 261 45.34 -3.03 -48.25
CA GLU A 261 44.14 -3.87 -48.30
C GLU A 261 43.67 -4.29 -46.90
N GLU A 262 44.59 -4.75 -46.04
CA GLU A 262 44.32 -5.15 -44.66
C GLU A 262 43.85 -3.97 -43.80
N LEU A 263 44.52 -2.81 -43.86
CA LEU A 263 44.12 -1.62 -43.10
C LEU A 263 42.75 -1.08 -43.57
N MET A 264 42.45 -1.14 -44.88
CA MET A 264 41.13 -0.78 -45.41
C MET A 264 40.03 -1.77 -45.00
N ALA A 265 40.34 -3.07 -44.89
CA ALA A 265 39.40 -4.07 -44.37
C ALA A 265 39.11 -3.84 -42.88
N PHE A 266 40.17 -3.70 -42.07
CA PHE A 266 40.09 -3.38 -40.65
C PHE A 266 39.28 -2.10 -40.38
N ASP A 267 39.48 -1.04 -41.16
CA ASP A 267 38.74 0.21 -41.02
C ASP A 267 37.22 0.05 -41.27
N ARG A 268 36.83 -0.70 -42.31
CA ARG A 268 35.41 -1.01 -42.60
C ARG A 268 34.76 -1.80 -41.48
N GLU A 269 35.43 -2.82 -40.97
CA GLU A 269 34.95 -3.61 -39.83
C GLU A 269 34.86 -2.75 -38.56
N ARG A 270 35.88 -1.95 -38.27
CA ARG A 270 35.93 -1.04 -37.11
C ARG A 270 34.80 -0.01 -37.15
N ALA A 271 34.40 0.48 -38.32
CA ALA A 271 33.24 1.35 -38.47
C ALA A 271 31.94 0.64 -38.06
N ALA A 272 31.67 -0.56 -38.60
CA ALA A 272 30.49 -1.35 -38.24
C ALA A 272 30.45 -1.70 -36.74
N TRP A 273 31.60 -2.06 -36.15
CA TRP A 273 31.70 -2.33 -34.70
C TRP A 273 31.53 -1.09 -33.82
N ARG A 274 31.86 0.12 -34.29
CA ARG A 274 31.62 1.37 -33.53
C ARG A 274 30.14 1.64 -33.38
N ASP A 275 29.37 1.49 -34.46
CA ASP A 275 27.92 1.71 -34.46
C ASP A 275 27.23 0.71 -33.53
N GLU A 276 27.58 -0.57 -33.63
CA GLU A 276 27.01 -1.61 -32.76
C GLU A 276 27.39 -1.41 -31.29
N ARG A 277 28.63 -1.00 -30.99
CA ARG A 277 29.05 -0.72 -29.62
C ARG A 277 28.33 0.48 -29.02
N GLU A 278 27.94 1.48 -29.81
CA GLU A 278 27.15 2.60 -29.28
C GLU A 278 25.67 2.21 -29.06
N LYS A 279 25.08 1.35 -29.90
CA LYS A 279 23.77 0.74 -29.59
C LYS A 279 23.81 -0.05 -28.29
N LEU A 280 24.82 -0.91 -28.10
CA LEU A 280 24.99 -1.69 -26.88
C LEU A 280 25.19 -0.81 -25.64
N ARG A 281 25.89 0.33 -25.76
CA ARG A 281 25.98 1.33 -24.70
C ARG A 281 24.64 2.01 -24.42
N GLN A 282 23.83 2.29 -25.44
CA GLN A 282 22.49 2.83 -25.21
C GLN A 282 21.62 1.83 -24.45
N VAL A 283 21.58 0.56 -24.89
CA VAL A 283 20.86 -0.52 -24.18
C VAL A 283 21.35 -0.66 -22.74
N ALA A 284 22.66 -0.54 -22.48
CA ALA A 284 23.19 -0.56 -21.12
C ALA A 284 22.70 0.63 -20.27
N ARG A 285 22.70 1.86 -20.83
CA ARG A 285 22.17 3.06 -20.16
C ARG A 285 20.67 2.94 -19.85
N ASP A 286 19.91 2.37 -20.78
CA ASP A 286 18.46 2.15 -20.63
C ASP A 286 18.20 1.12 -19.51
N LEU A 287 18.91 -0.01 -19.52
CA LEU A 287 18.82 -1.04 -18.46
C LEU A 287 19.28 -0.54 -17.09
N GLU A 288 20.29 0.31 -17.01
CA GLU A 288 20.70 0.97 -15.76
C GLU A 288 19.59 1.90 -15.22
N THR A 289 18.88 2.59 -16.12
CA THR A 289 17.75 3.47 -15.79
C THR A 289 16.55 2.67 -15.30
N ASP A 290 16.17 1.59 -15.99
CA ASP A 290 15.09 0.69 -15.59
C ASP A 290 15.39 0.03 -14.23
N LEU A 291 16.63 -0.45 -14.04
CA LEU A 291 17.05 -1.07 -12.78
C LEU A 291 17.06 -0.07 -11.62
N ALA A 292 17.41 1.20 -11.87
CA ALA A 292 17.23 2.27 -10.89
C ALA A 292 15.74 2.53 -10.58
N GLY A 293 14.89 2.59 -11.62
CA GLY A 293 13.44 2.76 -11.49
C GLY A 293 12.76 1.65 -10.68
N HIS A 294 13.22 0.40 -10.80
CA HIS A 294 12.70 -0.74 -10.06
C HIS A 294 13.17 -0.83 -8.60
N ARG A 295 14.20 -0.08 -8.17
CA ARG A 295 14.69 -0.12 -6.76
C ARG A 295 13.64 0.38 -5.77
N THR A 296 12.97 1.49 -6.06
CA THR A 296 11.96 2.06 -5.14
C THR A 296 10.72 1.17 -5.03
N PRO A 297 10.06 0.71 -6.11
CA PRO A 297 8.94 -0.23 -6.02
C PRO A 297 9.29 -1.53 -5.28
N LEU A 298 10.52 -2.04 -5.41
CA LEU A 298 10.98 -3.22 -4.67
C LEU A 298 11.15 -2.95 -3.17
N ALA A 299 11.65 -1.76 -2.80
CA ALA A 299 11.71 -1.34 -1.40
C ALA A 299 10.30 -1.17 -0.80
N ASP A 300 9.39 -0.50 -1.52
CA ASP A 300 8.00 -0.30 -1.10
C ASP A 300 7.23 -1.62 -1.00
N ALA A 301 7.53 -2.60 -1.86
CA ALA A 301 6.94 -3.93 -1.78
C ALA A 301 7.46 -4.70 -0.57
N ARG A 302 8.75 -4.60 -0.24
CA ARG A 302 9.34 -5.22 0.96
C ARG A 302 8.80 -4.60 2.24
N ALA A 303 8.67 -3.27 2.30
CA ALA A 303 8.06 -2.58 3.45
C ALA A 303 6.62 -3.06 3.70
N ARG A 304 5.79 -3.10 2.65
CA ARG A 304 4.40 -3.60 2.72
C ARG A 304 4.28 -5.09 3.05
N ILE A 305 5.33 -5.89 2.82
CA ILE A 305 5.38 -7.29 3.29
C ILE A 305 5.66 -7.31 4.79
N GLY A 306 6.67 -6.56 5.27
CA GLY A 306 6.98 -6.46 6.71
C GLY A 306 5.80 -5.95 7.54
N GLU A 307 5.13 -4.88 7.10
CA GLU A 307 3.90 -4.36 7.75
C GLU A 307 2.81 -5.43 7.87
N ARG A 308 2.66 -6.31 6.86
CA ARG A 308 1.68 -7.40 6.89
C ARG A 308 2.12 -8.54 7.80
N GLU A 309 3.40 -8.84 7.86
CA GLU A 309 3.96 -9.85 8.76
C GLU A 309 3.78 -9.44 10.23
N GLU A 310 3.96 -8.16 10.56
CA GLU A 310 3.66 -7.62 11.89
C GLU A 310 2.16 -7.76 12.24
N VAL A 311 1.26 -7.32 11.35
CA VAL A 311 -0.20 -7.44 11.55
C VAL A 311 -0.65 -8.89 11.68
N ILE A 312 -0.07 -9.83 10.91
CA ILE A 312 -0.35 -11.26 11.06
C ILE A 312 0.10 -11.74 12.45
N GLY A 313 1.29 -11.35 12.90
CA GLY A 313 1.80 -11.69 14.23
C GLY A 313 0.96 -11.14 15.38
N ASP A 314 0.38 -9.94 15.25
CA ASP A 314 -0.60 -9.41 16.20
C ASP A 314 -1.91 -10.22 16.21
N LEU A 315 -2.47 -10.50 15.03
CA LEU A 315 -3.70 -11.29 14.91
C LEU A 315 -3.53 -12.72 15.43
N GLU A 316 -2.35 -13.34 15.28
CA GLU A 316 -2.02 -14.64 15.86
C GLU A 316 -1.95 -14.59 17.40
N ARG A 317 -1.41 -13.52 17.98
CA ARG A 317 -1.41 -13.29 19.44
C ARG A 317 -2.81 -13.09 19.98
N ASP A 318 -3.62 -12.23 19.35
CA ASP A 318 -5.00 -11.97 19.76
C ASP A 318 -5.86 -13.25 19.66
N LEU A 319 -5.69 -14.03 18.58
CA LEU A 319 -6.37 -15.31 18.41
C LEU A 319 -5.98 -16.33 19.49
N ALA A 320 -4.73 -16.32 19.95
CA ALA A 320 -4.30 -17.16 21.08
C ALA A 320 -4.97 -16.72 22.39
N GLY A 321 -4.92 -15.43 22.73
CA GLY A 321 -5.57 -14.89 23.93
C GLY A 321 -7.09 -15.09 23.95
N HIS A 322 -7.74 -14.99 22.79
CA HIS A 322 -9.17 -15.31 22.66
C HIS A 322 -9.47 -16.80 22.86
N ARG A 323 -8.60 -17.72 22.41
CA ARG A 323 -8.75 -19.17 22.67
C ARG A 323 -8.61 -19.50 24.15
N GLU A 324 -7.65 -18.90 24.85
CA GLU A 324 -7.49 -19.03 26.30
C GLU A 324 -8.73 -18.51 27.04
N SER A 325 -9.17 -17.29 26.71
CA SER A 325 -10.39 -16.67 27.26
C SER A 325 -11.64 -17.53 27.05
N LEU A 326 -11.79 -18.14 25.86
CA LEU A 326 -12.91 -19.03 25.56
C LEU A 326 -12.85 -20.32 26.41
N THR A 327 -11.66 -20.86 26.64
CA THR A 327 -11.45 -22.06 27.47
C THR A 327 -11.78 -21.77 28.94
N GLU A 328 -11.38 -20.60 29.45
CA GLU A 328 -11.75 -20.14 30.79
C GLU A 328 -13.27 -20.00 30.93
N LEU A 329 -13.93 -19.28 30.00
CA LEU A 329 -15.39 -19.12 29.98
C LEU A 329 -16.15 -20.44 29.87
N GLN A 330 -15.64 -21.41 29.09
CA GLN A 330 -16.20 -22.76 29.03
C GLN A 330 -16.15 -23.44 30.41
N SER A 331 -15.00 -23.36 31.10
CA SER A 331 -14.84 -23.95 32.44
C SER A 331 -15.72 -23.29 33.50
N VAL A 332 -15.97 -21.97 33.41
CA VAL A 332 -16.91 -21.25 34.28
C VAL A 332 -18.34 -21.72 34.00
N ARG A 333 -18.75 -21.77 32.73
CA ARG A 333 -20.08 -22.24 32.33
C ARG A 333 -20.37 -23.67 32.78
N GLU A 334 -19.38 -24.56 32.73
CA GLU A 334 -19.50 -25.93 33.23
C GLU A 334 -19.73 -25.98 34.75
N ARG A 335 -18.93 -25.23 35.53
CA ARG A 335 -19.13 -25.11 36.99
C ARG A 335 -20.50 -24.54 37.36
N GLU A 336 -20.97 -23.53 36.63
CA GLU A 336 -22.31 -22.96 36.84
C GLU A 336 -23.42 -23.96 36.49
N ALA A 337 -23.28 -24.70 35.38
CA ALA A 337 -24.24 -25.73 34.98
C ALA A 337 -24.34 -26.86 36.02
N ASP A 338 -23.20 -27.32 36.56
CA ASP A 338 -23.16 -28.32 37.64
C ASP A 338 -23.81 -27.79 38.92
N ALA A 339 -23.56 -26.53 39.29
CA ALA A 339 -24.19 -25.88 40.44
C ALA A 339 -25.72 -25.75 40.28
N PHE A 340 -26.19 -25.33 39.10
CA PHE A 340 -27.63 -25.29 38.80
C PHE A 340 -28.28 -26.68 38.81
N ALA A 341 -27.58 -27.71 38.30
CA ALA A 341 -28.05 -29.08 38.35
C ALA A 341 -28.19 -29.59 39.80
N ALA A 342 -27.22 -29.28 40.67
CA ALA A 342 -27.28 -29.63 42.09
C ALA A 342 -28.45 -28.94 42.83
N ILE A 343 -28.64 -27.63 42.62
CA ILE A 343 -29.77 -26.87 43.20
C ILE A 343 -31.11 -27.45 42.73
N ARG A 344 -31.23 -27.76 41.45
CA ARG A 344 -32.46 -28.35 40.88
C ARG A 344 -32.76 -29.73 41.48
N ALA A 345 -31.75 -30.57 41.63
CA ALA A 345 -31.91 -31.90 42.23
C ALA A 345 -32.38 -31.84 43.69
N GLU A 346 -31.97 -30.81 44.45
CA GLU A 346 -32.46 -30.61 45.82
C GLU A 346 -33.91 -30.11 45.85
N LEU A 347 -34.26 -29.14 45.01
CA LEU A 347 -35.65 -28.67 44.84
C LEU A 347 -36.60 -29.80 44.42
N ASP A 348 -36.19 -30.69 43.52
CA ASP A 348 -36.99 -31.84 43.08
C ASP A 348 -37.22 -32.85 44.23
N ARG A 349 -36.25 -33.04 45.14
CA ARG A 349 -36.43 -33.84 46.38
C ARG A 349 -37.41 -33.18 47.34
N GLU A 350 -37.25 -31.88 47.58
CA GLU A 350 -38.12 -31.12 48.49
C GLU A 350 -39.58 -31.17 48.01
N LEU A 351 -39.79 -30.99 46.70
CA LEU A 351 -41.11 -31.10 46.07
C LEU A 351 -41.73 -32.50 46.19
N ALA A 352 -40.91 -33.56 46.11
CA ALA A 352 -41.37 -34.94 46.32
C ALA A 352 -41.83 -35.16 47.77
N ASN A 353 -41.03 -34.73 48.76
CA ASN A 353 -41.38 -34.82 50.18
C ASN A 353 -42.69 -34.08 50.50
N GLN A 354 -42.89 -32.88 49.94
CA GLN A 354 -44.12 -32.11 50.11
C GLN A 354 -45.35 -32.82 49.51
N ARG A 355 -45.20 -33.51 48.37
CA ARG A 355 -46.28 -34.31 47.75
C ARG A 355 -46.67 -35.52 48.61
N GLU A 356 -45.71 -36.21 49.20
CA GLU A 356 -46.00 -37.32 50.13
C GLU A 356 -46.74 -36.83 51.38
N ALA A 357 -46.30 -35.71 51.98
CA ALA A 357 -46.97 -35.10 53.12
C ALA A 357 -48.43 -34.69 52.80
N LEU A 358 -48.67 -34.11 51.61
CA LEU A 358 -50.00 -33.73 51.16
C LEU A 358 -50.91 -34.95 50.94
N ASN A 359 -50.40 -36.03 50.36
CA ASN A 359 -51.15 -37.29 50.20
C ASN A 359 -51.51 -37.93 51.55
N ALA A 360 -50.58 -37.94 52.50
CA ALA A 360 -50.82 -38.44 53.85
C ALA A 360 -51.89 -37.60 54.59
N PHE A 361 -51.91 -36.28 54.37
CA PHE A 361 -52.97 -35.40 54.89
C PHE A 361 -54.33 -35.71 54.25
N HIS A 362 -54.38 -35.89 52.92
CA HIS A 362 -55.63 -36.21 52.21
C HIS A 362 -56.28 -37.51 52.67
N LEU A 363 -55.50 -38.59 52.83
CA LEU A 363 -55.98 -39.86 53.40
C LEU A 363 -56.57 -39.69 54.81
N ARG A 364 -56.02 -38.77 55.60
CA ARG A 364 -56.52 -38.47 56.95
C ARG A 364 -57.87 -37.78 56.93
N VAL A 365 -58.13 -36.90 55.96
CA VAL A 365 -59.42 -36.24 55.76
C VAL A 365 -60.49 -37.27 55.35
N GLN A 366 -60.20 -38.13 54.37
CA GLN A 366 -61.12 -39.19 53.94
C GLN A 366 -61.54 -40.13 55.09
N GLY A 367 -60.61 -40.47 55.99
CA GLY A 367 -60.90 -41.29 57.18
C GLY A 367 -61.85 -40.60 58.17
N LEU A 368 -61.80 -39.27 58.30
CA LEU A 368 -62.71 -38.50 59.16
C LEU A 368 -64.11 -38.35 58.53
N GLU A 369 -64.19 -38.19 57.21
CA GLU A 369 -65.46 -38.14 56.47
C GLU A 369 -66.24 -39.46 56.59
N ALA A 370 -65.56 -40.61 56.48
CA ALA A 370 -66.18 -41.92 56.69
C ALA A 370 -66.77 -42.09 58.11
N HIS A 371 -66.04 -41.64 59.14
CA HIS A 371 -66.52 -41.64 60.53
C HIS A 371 -67.71 -40.70 60.78
N ALA A 372 -67.86 -39.62 60.01
CA ALA A 372 -69.04 -38.75 60.09
C ALA A 372 -70.29 -39.46 59.54
N ALA A 373 -70.16 -40.12 58.38
CA ALA A 373 -71.28 -40.80 57.71
C ALA A 373 -71.88 -41.96 58.53
N GLU A 374 -71.06 -42.78 59.20
CA GLU A 374 -71.57 -43.83 60.11
C GLU A 374 -72.43 -43.24 61.25
N ARG A 375 -72.02 -42.09 61.77
CA ARG A 375 -72.67 -41.42 62.91
C ARG A 375 -74.01 -40.80 62.52
N GLU A 376 -74.13 -40.34 61.27
CA GLU A 376 -75.35 -39.78 60.70
C GLU A 376 -76.42 -40.88 60.48
N ASN A 377 -76.02 -42.04 59.95
CA ASN A 377 -76.91 -43.22 59.83
C ASN A 377 -77.45 -43.72 61.19
N ALA A 378 -76.62 -43.71 62.24
CA ALA A 378 -77.04 -44.10 63.58
C ALA A 378 -78.13 -43.17 64.15
N LEU A 379 -78.08 -41.87 63.85
CA LEU A 379 -79.09 -40.90 64.25
C LEU A 379 -80.41 -41.08 63.48
N ALA A 380 -80.35 -41.36 62.17
CA ALA A 380 -81.52 -41.60 61.33
C ALA A 380 -82.34 -42.80 61.84
N SER A 381 -81.68 -43.91 62.19
CA SER A 381 -82.35 -45.11 62.71
C SER A 381 -83.09 -44.83 64.03
N ARG A 382 -82.55 -43.97 64.89
CA ARG A 382 -83.17 -43.59 66.17
C ARG A 382 -84.38 -42.65 66.00
N GLY A 383 -84.43 -41.89 64.89
CA GLY A 383 -85.58 -41.06 64.54
C GLY A 383 -86.83 -41.89 64.21
N HIS A 384 -86.66 -42.97 63.45
CA HIS A 384 -87.77 -43.85 63.04
C HIS A 384 -88.47 -44.55 64.22
N GLU A 385 -87.75 -44.92 65.28
CA GLU A 385 -88.35 -45.51 66.49
C GLU A 385 -89.28 -44.50 67.22
N LEU A 386 -88.90 -43.22 67.27
CA LEU A 386 -89.63 -42.17 67.99
C LEU A 386 -90.94 -41.75 67.32
N ASP A 387 -91.04 -41.83 65.98
CA ASP A 387 -92.26 -41.45 65.27
C ASP A 387 -93.32 -42.57 65.31
N ALA A 388 -92.92 -43.85 65.35
CA ALA A 388 -93.83 -44.97 65.56
C ALA A 388 -94.57 -44.89 66.92
N GLU A 389 -93.85 -44.48 67.98
CA GLU A 389 -94.43 -44.31 69.32
C GLU A 389 -95.44 -43.15 69.39
N ARG A 390 -95.26 -42.12 68.54
CA ARG A 390 -96.17 -40.97 68.44
C ARG A 390 -97.49 -41.29 67.73
N GLU A 391 -97.49 -42.15 66.72
CA GLU A 391 -98.74 -42.57 66.05
C GLU A 391 -99.63 -43.39 66.98
N ALA A 392 -99.05 -44.34 67.73
CA ALA A 392 -99.80 -45.16 68.69
C ALA A 392 -100.56 -44.32 69.73
N ARG A 393 -99.96 -43.22 70.19
CA ARG A 393 -100.59 -42.30 71.14
C ARG A 393 -101.79 -41.54 70.56
N ARG A 394 -101.71 -41.10 69.29
CA ARG A 394 -102.81 -40.37 68.61
C ARG A 394 -104.07 -41.23 68.44
N ALA A 395 -103.91 -42.53 68.21
CA ALA A 395 -105.03 -43.46 68.06
C ALA A 395 -105.87 -43.57 69.34
N VAL A 396 -105.24 -43.52 70.52
CA VAL A 396 -105.91 -43.61 71.83
C VAL A 396 -106.66 -42.32 72.17
N GLU A 397 -106.12 -41.15 71.82
CA GLU A 397 -106.75 -39.85 72.08
C GLU A 397 -108.03 -39.65 71.24
N ALA A 398 -108.10 -40.21 70.02
CA ALA A 398 -109.27 -40.09 69.14
C ALA A 398 -110.51 -40.86 69.65
N GLU A 399 -110.33 -42.03 70.27
CA GLU A 399 -111.45 -42.88 70.73
C GLU A 399 -112.09 -42.33 72.02
N LEU A 400 -111.30 -41.65 72.87
CA LEU A 400 -111.75 -40.96 74.07
C LEU A 400 -112.74 -39.82 73.78
N GLU A 401 -112.49 -39.04 72.72
CA GLU A 401 -113.33 -37.90 72.37
C GLU A 401 -114.67 -38.35 71.77
N ARG A 402 -114.69 -39.50 71.10
CA ARG A 402 -115.89 -40.11 70.52
C ARG A 402 -116.90 -40.56 71.59
N LEU A 403 -116.42 -41.02 72.74
CA LEU A 403 -117.26 -41.41 73.88
C LEU A 403 -117.87 -40.21 74.63
N ARG A 404 -117.19 -39.05 74.64
CA ARG A 404 -117.71 -37.81 75.24
C ARG A 404 -118.95 -37.28 74.52
N GLY A 405 -118.99 -37.39 73.18
CA GLY A 405 -120.13 -36.94 72.37
C GLY A 405 -121.46 -37.61 72.76
N TYR A 406 -121.46 -38.92 72.96
CA TYR A 406 -122.67 -39.68 73.32
C TYR A 406 -123.27 -39.30 74.69
N SER A 407 -122.46 -38.84 75.63
CA SER A 407 -122.94 -38.44 76.97
C SER A 407 -123.77 -37.14 76.92
N ALA A 408 -123.42 -36.21 76.02
CA ALA A 408 -124.05 -34.89 75.95
C ALA A 408 -125.45 -34.94 75.30
N GLU A 409 -125.68 -35.85 74.36
CA GLU A 409 -127.00 -36.00 73.71
C GLU A 409 -128.08 -36.52 74.67
N LEU A 410 -127.68 -37.34 75.66
CA LEU A 410 -128.60 -37.95 76.62
C LEU A 410 -129.16 -36.92 77.61
N GLU A 411 -128.32 -36.02 78.15
CA GLU A 411 -128.75 -34.95 79.07
C GLU A 411 -129.70 -33.95 78.39
N ALA A 412 -129.47 -33.66 77.10
CA ALA A 412 -130.30 -32.75 76.32
C ALA A 412 -131.73 -33.30 76.05
N ALA A 413 -131.97 -34.60 76.21
CA ALA A 413 -133.30 -35.19 76.09
C ALA A 413 -134.10 -35.03 77.39
N THR A 414 -133.48 -35.26 78.55
CA THR A 414 -134.14 -35.25 79.87
C THR A 414 -134.66 -33.86 80.24
N ASN A 415 -133.90 -32.79 79.96
CA ASN A 415 -134.31 -31.43 80.33
C ASN A 415 -135.58 -30.96 79.58
N ARG A 416 -135.75 -31.34 78.32
CA ARG A 416 -136.93 -30.98 77.51
C ARG A 416 -138.25 -31.58 78.04
N ALA A 417 -138.20 -32.68 78.79
CA ALA A 417 -139.39 -33.26 79.41
C ALA A 417 -139.91 -32.45 80.62
N ASN A 418 -139.00 -31.86 81.41
CA ASN A 418 -139.36 -31.13 82.63
C ASN A 418 -139.96 -29.73 82.38
N GLU A 419 -139.49 -29.03 81.34
CA GLU A 419 -140.01 -27.70 80.99
C GLU A 419 -141.49 -27.76 80.56
N LEU A 420 -141.87 -28.80 79.82
CA LEU A 420 -143.25 -28.97 79.33
C LEU A 420 -144.26 -29.20 80.47
N ALA A 421 -143.88 -30.01 81.45
CA ALA A 421 -144.71 -30.32 82.63
C ALA A 421 -144.95 -29.07 83.50
N THR A 422 -143.94 -28.21 83.63
CA THR A 422 -144.02 -26.98 84.43
C THR A 422 -144.98 -25.95 83.81
N ARG A 423 -145.00 -25.85 82.48
CA ARG A 423 -145.81 -24.85 81.74
C ARG A 423 -147.31 -25.10 81.84
N LEU A 424 -147.76 -26.35 81.65
CA LEU A 424 -149.18 -26.72 81.69
C LEU A 424 -149.80 -26.53 83.09
N ASN A 425 -149.03 -26.71 84.16
CA ASN A 425 -149.52 -26.53 85.53
C ASN A 425 -149.83 -25.05 85.84
N GLY A 426 -149.10 -24.10 85.23
CA GLY A 426 -149.36 -22.67 85.37
C GLY A 426 -150.66 -22.20 84.70
N GLU A 427 -151.01 -22.79 83.56
CA GLU A 427 -152.24 -22.46 82.83
C GLU A 427 -153.51 -22.90 83.59
N LEU A 428 -153.42 -23.97 84.39
CA LEU A 428 -154.52 -24.47 85.22
C LEU A 428 -154.89 -23.51 86.37
N VAL A 429 -153.89 -22.87 86.98
CA VAL A 429 -154.07 -22.00 88.16
C VAL A 429 -154.73 -20.67 87.75
N GLY A 430 -154.30 -20.04 86.65
CA GLY A 430 -154.81 -18.74 86.22
C GLY A 430 -156.28 -18.71 85.78
N ALA A 431 -156.88 -19.87 85.48
CA ALA A 431 -158.30 -19.96 85.12
C ALA A 431 -159.22 -20.04 86.35
N LEU A 432 -158.78 -20.67 87.44
CA LEU A 432 -159.53 -20.75 88.71
C LEU A 432 -159.70 -19.36 89.36
N GLU A 433 -158.69 -18.49 89.27
CA GLU A 433 -158.77 -17.11 89.78
C GLU A 433 -159.82 -16.26 89.06
N LYS A 434 -160.10 -16.54 87.77
CA LYS A 434 -161.19 -15.87 87.03
C LYS A 434 -162.57 -16.27 87.53
N LEU A 435 -162.74 -17.52 87.99
CA LEU A 435 -163.98 -18.00 88.60
C LEU A 435 -164.26 -17.33 89.96
N GLU A 436 -163.21 -17.04 90.73
CA GLU A 436 -163.36 -16.42 92.05
C GLU A 436 -163.78 -14.94 91.99
N ARG A 437 -163.36 -14.19 90.96
CA ARG A 437 -163.78 -12.78 90.79
C ARG A 437 -165.28 -12.65 90.52
N THR A 438 -165.83 -13.45 89.61
CA THR A 438 -167.27 -13.41 89.27
C THR A 438 -168.17 -13.79 90.47
N GLY A 439 -167.65 -14.58 91.41
CA GLY A 439 -168.35 -14.91 92.65
C GLY A 439 -168.48 -13.74 93.64
N LYS A 440 -167.56 -12.76 93.60
CA LYS A 440 -167.59 -11.59 94.50
C LYS A 440 -168.57 -10.52 94.01
N ASP A 441 -168.71 -10.33 92.71
CA ASP A 441 -169.65 -9.35 92.14
C ASP A 441 -171.12 -9.72 92.40
N LEU A 442 -171.46 -11.01 92.37
CA LEU A 442 -172.84 -11.48 92.62
C LEU A 442 -173.27 -11.36 94.09
N ALA A 443 -172.31 -11.29 95.02
CA ALA A 443 -172.58 -11.05 96.44
C ALA A 443 -172.99 -9.59 96.72
N ALA A 444 -172.46 -8.63 95.94
CA ALA A 444 -172.80 -7.22 96.06
C ALA A 444 -174.26 -6.94 95.66
N THR A 445 -174.72 -7.51 94.54
CA THR A 445 -176.09 -7.30 94.02
C THR A 445 -177.18 -7.85 94.95
N ARG A 446 -176.83 -8.79 95.83
CA ARG A 446 -177.75 -9.36 96.82
C ARG A 446 -177.99 -8.43 98.01
N GLY A 447 -177.03 -7.57 98.36
CA GLY A 447 -177.18 -6.59 99.44
C GLY A 447 -178.13 -5.44 99.09
N GLU A 448 -178.12 -4.99 97.83
CA GLU A 448 -178.96 -3.86 97.38
C GLU A 448 -180.45 -4.20 97.32
N LEU A 449 -180.81 -5.46 96.99
CA LEU A 449 -182.21 -5.85 96.84
C LEU A 449 -182.94 -6.00 98.18
N ASP A 450 -182.25 -6.39 99.25
CA ASP A 450 -182.85 -6.47 100.59
C ASP A 450 -182.99 -5.09 101.25
N LEU A 451 -182.21 -4.07 100.84
CA LEU A 451 -182.52 -2.66 101.15
C LEU A 451 -183.82 -2.19 100.46
N ALA A 452 -183.99 -2.47 99.17
CA ALA A 452 -185.19 -2.06 98.42
C ALA A 452 -186.49 -2.65 98.99
N ARG A 453 -186.41 -3.82 99.64
CA ARG A 453 -187.53 -4.44 100.36
C ARG A 453 -187.92 -3.72 101.66
N ALA A 454 -186.97 -3.05 102.31
CA ALA A 454 -187.24 -2.29 103.53
C ALA A 454 -187.97 -0.97 103.24
N GLU A 455 -187.55 -0.20 102.23
CA GLU A 455 -188.14 1.11 101.93
C GLU A 455 -189.58 1.03 101.38
N ASN A 456 -189.90 0.02 100.56
CA ASN A 456 -191.27 -0.09 100.04
C ASN A 456 -192.29 -0.50 101.13
N ALA A 457 -191.84 -1.20 102.18
CA ALA A 457 -192.65 -1.46 103.36
C ALA A 457 -192.98 -0.16 104.13
N ALA A 458 -192.06 0.80 104.17
CA ALA A 458 -192.30 2.14 104.75
C ALA A 458 -193.30 2.97 103.93
N LEU A 459 -193.19 2.97 102.59
CA LEU A 459 -194.13 3.66 101.70
C LEU A 459 -195.58 3.13 101.82
N ARG A 460 -195.74 1.83 102.13
CA ARG A 460 -197.04 1.23 102.46
C ARG A 460 -197.63 1.66 103.81
N ALA A 461 -196.84 2.28 104.70
CA ALA A 461 -197.32 2.83 105.97
C ALA A 461 -197.72 4.31 105.82
N GLU A 462 -196.93 5.12 105.09
CA GLU A 462 -197.12 6.57 105.05
C GLU A 462 -198.33 7.03 104.22
N LEU A 463 -198.59 6.42 103.05
CA LEU A 463 -199.75 6.81 102.21
C LEU A 463 -201.11 6.38 102.80
N ARG A 464 -201.13 5.37 103.69
CA ARG A 464 -202.30 5.06 104.53
C ARG A 464 -202.46 5.99 105.74
N SER A 465 -201.40 6.68 106.16
CA SER A 465 -201.53 7.80 107.11
C SER A 465 -202.24 8.98 106.43
N ARG A 466 -201.98 9.22 105.14
CA ARG A 466 -202.68 10.24 104.31
C ARG A 466 -204.17 9.99 104.02
N TRP A 467 -204.74 8.83 104.38
CA TRP A 467 -206.21 8.60 104.36
C TRP A 467 -207.00 9.59 105.23
N LYS A 468 -206.40 10.15 106.31
CA LYS A 468 -207.19 10.69 107.43
C LYS A 468 -207.51 12.18 107.40
N ASN A 469 -206.62 13.04 106.90
CA ASN A 469 -206.72 14.48 107.19
C ASN A 469 -207.45 15.33 106.14
N LEU A 470 -207.63 14.88 104.89
CA LEU A 470 -208.48 15.60 103.90
C LEU A 470 -209.97 15.17 103.96
N LYS A 471 -210.42 14.67 105.11
CA LYS A 471 -211.76 14.06 105.29
C LYS A 471 -212.84 15.05 105.78
N ARG A 472 -212.50 16.28 106.21
CA ARG A 472 -213.44 17.16 106.98
C ARG A 472 -213.27 18.66 106.68
N GLY A 473 -214.37 19.31 106.27
CA GLY A 473 -214.48 20.73 105.86
C GLY A 473 -214.05 20.94 104.39
N ILE A 474 -214.86 21.43 103.45
CA ILE A 474 -215.93 22.47 103.45
C ILE A 474 -217.25 21.94 102.78
N SER A 475 -218.35 22.72 102.77
CA SER A 475 -219.74 22.34 102.40
C SER A 475 -220.48 23.42 101.54
N ILE A 476 -221.75 23.18 101.17
CA ILE A 476 -222.71 24.01 100.34
C ILE A 476 -222.46 23.88 98.80
N GLU A 477 -223.39 23.59 97.85
CA GLU A 477 -224.89 23.43 97.80
C GLU A 477 -225.42 22.36 96.75
N LYS A 478 -226.73 22.34 96.38
CA LYS A 478 -227.56 21.26 95.69
C LYS A 478 -227.76 21.47 94.14
N PRO A 479 -228.71 20.86 93.32
CA PRO A 479 -229.79 19.80 93.49
C PRO A 479 -230.17 18.81 92.29
N ARG A 480 -230.98 17.74 92.57
CA ARG A 480 -231.92 16.94 91.69
C ARG A 480 -231.33 16.10 90.50
N TYR A 481 -232.03 15.17 89.82
CA TYR A 481 -233.46 14.73 89.76
C TYR A 481 -233.66 13.26 90.18
#